data_AF-A0ABD3XY77-F1
#
_entry.id   AF-A0ABD3XY77-F1
#
_cell.length_a   1.000
_cell.length_b   1.000
_cell.length_c   1.000
_cell.angle_alpha   90.00
_cell.angle_beta   90.00
_cell.angle_gamma   90.00
#
_symmetry.space_group_name_H-M   'P 1'
#
loop_
_entity.id
_entity.type
_entity.pdbx_description
1 polymer ?
#
loop_
_entity_poly.entity_id
_entity_poly.type
_entity_poly.pdbx_seq_one_letter_code
_entity_poly.pdbx_strand_id
1 'polypeptide(L)'
;MRIHSGEKPFKCKVCEKMFRDSSTLKIHMRMHSGEKPFRCEVCNKTLRYSSTLKVHMRIHSGDKPFKCEVCGKMFRQNSGLKMHMMIHTGDKPYKCEVCDKMFSAHHDMKRHMMIHT
;
A
#
# COMPACT_ATOMS: atom_id res chain seq x y z
N MET A 1 28.33 13.45 -10.66
CA MET A 1 28.75 12.06 -10.36
C MET A 1 27.67 11.41 -9.51
N ARG A 2 26.90 10.47 -10.08
CA ARG A 2 25.72 9.87 -9.43
C ARG A 2 26.17 8.55 -8.82
N ILE A 3 26.57 8.59 -7.55
CA ILE A 3 27.11 7.43 -6.84
C ILE A 3 25.97 6.44 -6.60
N HIS A 4 26.05 5.28 -7.24
CA HIS A 4 25.19 4.12 -7.03
C HIS A 4 25.81 3.21 -5.95
N SER A 5 26.27 3.77 -4.81
CA SER A 5 26.56 2.94 -3.64
C SER A 5 25.22 2.68 -2.97
N GLY A 6 24.88 1.43 -2.70
CA GLY A 6 23.64 1.06 -1.99
C GLY A 6 23.61 1.53 -0.53
N GLU A 7 24.48 2.46 -0.16
CA GLU A 7 24.65 2.95 1.20
C GLU A 7 23.40 3.72 1.64
N LYS A 8 22.95 3.41 2.85
CA LYS A 8 21.79 4.05 3.49
C LYS A 8 22.26 4.73 4.77
N PRO A 9 23.01 5.85 4.68
CA PRO A 9 23.67 6.44 5.85
C PRO A 9 22.69 7.10 6.83
N PHE A 10 21.44 7.38 6.42
CA PHE A 10 20.48 8.11 7.24
C PHE A 10 19.64 7.15 8.10
N LYS A 11 19.97 7.04 9.39
CA LYS A 11 19.23 6.20 10.36
C LYS A 11 18.02 6.94 10.95
N CYS A 12 16.87 6.28 10.99
CA CYS A 12 15.73 6.70 11.79
C CYS A 12 16.01 6.44 13.27
N LYS A 13 15.87 7.48 14.11
CA LYS A 13 16.10 7.37 15.57
C LYS A 13 15.00 6.62 16.33
N VAL A 14 13.85 6.36 15.70
CA VAL A 14 12.67 5.75 16.35
C VAL A 14 12.54 4.27 16.02
N CYS A 15 12.77 3.86 14.77
CA CYS A 15 12.63 2.46 14.34
C CYS A 15 13.89 1.89 13.67
N GLU A 16 15.01 2.60 13.79
CA GLU A 16 16.35 2.19 13.31
C GLU A 16 16.48 1.94 11.80
N LYS A 17 15.41 2.15 11.03
CA LYS A 17 15.43 2.01 9.56
C LYS A 17 16.42 2.96 8.92
N MET A 18 17.14 2.44 7.93
CA MET A 18 18.16 3.17 7.19
C MET A 18 17.60 3.68 5.86
N PHE A 19 17.97 4.90 5.47
CA PHE A 19 17.53 5.58 4.26
C PHE A 19 18.73 6.08 3.45
N ARG A 20 18.55 6.15 2.13
CA ARG A 20 19.58 6.61 1.18
C ARG A 20 19.87 8.11 1.30
N ASP A 21 18.85 8.89 1.63
CA ASP A 21 18.94 10.35 1.70
C ASP A 21 18.11 10.93 2.87
N SER A 22 18.50 12.11 3.33
CA SER A 22 17.86 12.83 4.44
C SER A 22 16.42 13.21 4.13
N SER A 23 16.10 13.51 2.87
CA SER A 23 14.74 13.83 2.41
C SER A 23 13.79 12.65 2.60
N THR A 24 14.22 11.44 2.24
CA THR A 24 13.44 10.21 2.42
C THR A 24 13.29 9.90 3.90
N LEU A 25 14.33 10.09 4.71
CA LEU A 25 14.23 9.96 6.16
C LEU A 25 13.21 10.96 6.74
N LYS A 26 13.25 12.24 6.34
CA LYS A 26 12.30 13.26 6.79
C LYS A 26 10.85 12.90 6.44
N ILE A 27 10.62 12.43 5.22
CA ILE A 27 9.30 11.95 4.77
C ILE A 27 8.85 10.73 5.58
N HIS A 28 9.78 9.83 5.91
CA HIS A 28 9.51 8.69 6.78
C HIS A 28 9.19 9.10 8.23
N MET A 29 9.82 10.15 8.77
CA MET A 29 9.54 10.62 10.14
C MET A 29 8.07 11.06 10.33
N ARG A 30 7.36 11.42 9.26
CA ARG A 30 5.90 11.65 9.30
C ARG A 30 5.09 10.43 9.74
N MET A 31 5.68 9.23 9.67
CA MET A 31 5.08 8.02 10.23
C MET A 31 5.05 8.01 11.76
N HIS A 32 6.06 8.60 12.37
CA HIS A 32 6.21 8.66 13.82
C HIS A 32 5.50 9.89 14.40
N SER A 33 5.60 11.05 13.75
CA SER A 33 4.95 12.29 14.23
C SER A 33 3.44 12.33 13.98
N GLY A 34 2.92 11.47 13.10
CA GLY A 34 1.52 11.52 12.68
C GLY A 34 1.19 12.66 11.72
N GLU A 35 2.18 13.45 11.30
CA GLU A 35 2.02 14.58 10.37
C GLU A 35 1.39 14.12 9.04
N LYS A 36 0.32 14.82 8.63
CA LYS A 36 -0.44 14.56 7.40
C LYS A 36 -0.67 15.87 6.63
N PRO A 37 0.36 16.38 5.92
CA PRO A 37 0.31 17.72 5.32
C PRO A 37 -0.69 17.87 4.18
N PHE A 38 -1.10 16.76 3.56
CA PHE A 38 -1.85 16.79 2.32
C PHE A 38 -3.34 16.63 2.61
N ARG A 39 -4.08 17.72 2.56
CA ARG A 39 -5.54 17.74 2.78
C ARG A 39 -6.28 17.53 1.46
N CYS A 40 -7.30 16.67 1.47
CA CYS A 40 -8.29 16.61 0.42
C CYS A 40 -9.29 17.76 0.60
N GLU A 41 -9.46 18.58 -0.42
CA GLU A 41 -10.36 19.73 -0.37
C GLU A 41 -11.84 19.34 -0.47
N VAL A 42 -12.14 18.14 -0.97
CA VAL A 42 -13.52 17.65 -1.14
C VAL A 42 -14.09 17.06 0.15
N CYS A 43 -13.30 16.27 0.89
CA CYS A 43 -13.77 15.59 2.10
C CYS A 43 -12.96 15.91 3.36
N ASN A 44 -12.07 16.90 3.30
CA ASN A 44 -11.21 17.35 4.40
C ASN A 44 -10.23 16.28 4.96
N LYS A 45 -10.18 15.09 4.37
CA LYS A 45 -9.28 14.01 4.80
C LYS A 45 -7.82 14.40 4.61
N THR A 46 -7.01 14.22 5.66
CA THR A 46 -5.57 14.50 5.61
C THR A 46 -4.77 13.22 5.36
N LEU A 47 -3.71 13.35 4.56
CA LEU A 47 -2.85 12.26 4.08
C LEU A 47 -1.37 12.63 4.24
N ARG A 48 -0.53 11.60 4.41
CA ARG A 48 0.90 11.76 4.67
C ARG A 48 1.73 12.08 3.43
N TYR A 49 1.27 11.62 2.27
CA TYR A 49 1.98 11.74 0.99
C TYR A 49 1.07 12.34 -0.09
N SER A 50 1.63 13.20 -0.93
CA SER A 50 0.94 13.80 -2.08
C SER A 50 0.49 12.75 -3.10
N SER A 51 1.30 11.70 -3.31
CA SER A 51 0.94 10.58 -4.18
C SER A 51 -0.30 9.84 -3.69
N THR A 52 -0.44 9.66 -2.38
CA THR A 52 -1.65 9.08 -1.78
C THR A 52 -2.85 9.99 -1.96
N LEU A 53 -2.68 11.32 -1.84
CA LEU A 53 -3.75 12.27 -2.13
C LEU A 53 -4.19 12.20 -3.60
N LYS A 54 -3.26 12.18 -4.55
CA LYS A 54 -3.57 12.05 -5.98
C LYS A 54 -4.40 10.79 -6.28
N VAL A 55 -4.02 9.66 -5.69
CA VAL A 55 -4.79 8.40 -5.85
C VAL A 55 -6.12 8.46 -5.11
N HIS A 56 -6.18 9.10 -3.95
CA HIS A 56 -7.42 9.30 -3.19
C HIS A 56 -8.45 10.13 -3.96
N MET A 57 -8.02 11.14 -4.72
CA MET A 57 -8.93 11.97 -5.54
C MET A 57 -9.72 11.16 -6.58
N ARG A 58 -9.23 9.97 -6.98
CA ARG A 58 -9.98 9.03 -7.84
C ARG A 58 -11.27 8.52 -7.21
N ILE A 59 -11.41 8.63 -5.89
CA ILE A 59 -12.67 8.31 -5.20
C ILE A 59 -13.73 9.36 -5.56
N HIS A 60 -13.34 10.63 -5.60
CA HIS A 60 -14.23 11.76 -5.90
C HIS A 60 -14.51 11.90 -7.40
N SER A 61 -13.50 11.74 -8.26
CA SER A 61 -13.71 11.82 -9.71
C SER A 61 -14.34 10.57 -10.33
N GLY A 62 -14.38 9.45 -9.59
CA GLY A 62 -14.81 8.17 -10.13
C GLY A 62 -13.78 7.49 -11.06
N ASP A 63 -12.60 8.09 -11.27
CA ASP A 63 -11.54 7.58 -12.15
C ASP A 63 -11.09 6.16 -11.75
N LYS A 64 -11.16 5.22 -12.69
CA LYS A 64 -10.78 3.81 -12.50
C LYS A 64 -9.90 3.35 -13.67
N PRO A 65 -8.64 3.78 -13.73
CA PRO A 65 -7.83 3.63 -14.95
C PRO A 65 -7.36 2.19 -15.21
N PHE A 66 -7.61 1.25 -14.30
CA PHE A 66 -7.14 -0.13 -14.43
C PHE A 66 -8.32 -1.06 -14.73
N LYS A 67 -8.38 -1.60 -15.95
CA LYS A 67 -9.43 -2.51 -16.40
C LYS A 67 -8.95 -3.96 -16.30
N CYS A 68 -9.85 -4.84 -15.87
CA CYS A 68 -9.67 -6.29 -16.01
C CYS A 68 -10.06 -6.68 -17.43
N GLU A 69 -9.13 -7.25 -18.20
CA GLU A 69 -9.42 -7.66 -19.57
C GLU A 69 -10.24 -8.97 -19.64
N VAL A 70 -10.35 -9.72 -18.55
CA VAL A 70 -11.15 -10.96 -18.50
C VAL A 70 -12.64 -10.65 -18.30
N CYS A 71 -13.00 -9.72 -17.41
CA CYS A 71 -14.41 -9.45 -17.07
C CYS A 71 -14.83 -7.98 -17.23
N GLY A 72 -13.96 -7.11 -17.73
CA GLY A 72 -14.24 -5.68 -17.95
C GLY A 72 -14.27 -4.82 -16.68
N LYS A 73 -14.16 -5.41 -15.49
CA LYS A 73 -14.26 -4.68 -14.21
C LYS A 73 -13.12 -3.66 -14.04
N MET A 74 -13.46 -2.44 -13.63
CA MET A 74 -12.50 -1.34 -13.49
C MET A 74 -12.12 -1.04 -12.03
N PHE A 75 -10.86 -0.65 -11.81
CA PHE A 75 -10.25 -0.41 -10.50
C PHE A 75 -9.52 0.94 -10.43
N ARG A 76 -9.53 1.57 -9.26
CA ARG A 76 -8.83 2.85 -9.00
C ARG A 76 -7.31 2.70 -8.85
N GLN A 77 -6.84 1.49 -8.54
CA GLN A 77 -5.42 1.18 -8.28
C GLN A 77 -5.04 -0.15 -8.93
N ASN A 78 -3.80 -0.25 -9.42
CA ASN A 78 -3.24 -1.46 -10.03
C ASN A 78 -3.18 -2.63 -9.04
N SER A 79 -2.88 -2.37 -7.77
CA SER A 79 -2.89 -3.38 -6.71
C SER A 79 -4.27 -4.05 -6.57
N GLY A 80 -5.36 -3.27 -6.69
CA GLY A 80 -6.72 -3.78 -6.68
C GLY A 80 -7.01 -4.68 -7.88
N LEU A 81 -6.56 -4.31 -9.07
CA LEU A 81 -6.66 -5.16 -10.26
C LEU A 81 -5.85 -6.45 -10.09
N LYS A 82 -4.58 -6.38 -9.65
CA LYS A 82 -3.74 -7.56 -9.42
C LYS A 82 -4.37 -8.55 -8.44
N MET A 83 -4.90 -8.06 -7.33
CA MET A 83 -5.59 -8.91 -6.35
C MET A 83 -6.89 -9.49 -6.93
N HIS A 84 -7.62 -8.73 -7.74
CA HIS A 84 -8.80 -9.25 -8.43
C HIS A 84 -8.47 -10.35 -9.44
N MET A 85 -7.35 -10.26 -10.16
CA MET A 85 -6.93 -11.27 -11.13
C MET A 85 -6.74 -12.66 -10.50
N MET A 86 -6.45 -12.73 -9.20
CA MET A 86 -6.35 -14.01 -8.47
C MET A 86 -7.67 -14.80 -8.45
N ILE A 87 -8.81 -14.13 -8.65
CA ILE A 87 -10.11 -14.81 -8.79
C ILE A 87 -10.19 -15.55 -10.14
N HIS A 88 -9.55 -15.02 -11.18
CA HIS A 88 -9.53 -15.64 -12.50
C HIS A 88 -8.47 -16.74 -12.60
N THR A 89 -7.30 -16.56 -11.97
CA THR A 89 -6.24 -17.57 -11.98
C THR A 89 -6.44 -18.68 -10.93
N GLY A 90 -7.25 -18.41 -9.90
CA GLY A 90 -7.40 -19.30 -8.75
C GLY A 90 -6.24 -19.20 -7.75
N ASP A 91 -5.28 -18.30 -7.97
CA ASP A 91 -4.11 -18.14 -7.10
C ASP A 91 -4.50 -17.73 -5.68
N LYS A 92 -3.97 -18.46 -4.69
CA LYS A 92 -4.18 -18.17 -3.27
C LYS A 92 -2.84 -18.22 -2.52
N PRO A 93 -1.99 -17.20 -2.65
CA PRO A 93 -0.62 -17.26 -2.16
C PRO A 93 -0.51 -17.21 -0.63
N TYR A 94 -1.58 -16.87 0.09
CA TYR A 94 -1.55 -16.74 1.54
C TYR A 94 -2.13 -17.99 2.20
N LYS A 95 -1.26 -18.87 2.70
CA LYS A 95 -1.65 -20.05 3.48
C LYS A 95 -1.85 -19.67 4.96
N CYS A 96 -2.86 -20.26 5.60
CA CYS A 96 -2.95 -20.28 7.06
C CYS A 96 -1.86 -21.19 7.63
N GLU A 97 -1.24 -20.79 8.75
CA GLU A 97 -0.17 -21.58 9.38
C GLU A 97 -0.71 -22.68 10.29
N VAL A 98 -1.97 -22.57 10.71
CA VAL A 98 -2.64 -23.51 11.63
C VAL A 98 -3.48 -24.54 10.87
N CYS A 99 -4.01 -24.19 9.69
CA CYS A 99 -4.78 -25.11 8.85
C CYS A 99 -4.45 -24.93 7.36
N ASP A 100 -4.90 -25.83 6.50
CA ASP A 100 -4.58 -25.79 5.07
C ASP A 100 -5.38 -24.78 4.25
N LYS A 101 -6.12 -23.87 4.91
CA LYS A 101 -6.92 -22.87 4.20
C LYS A 101 -6.03 -21.82 3.55
N MET A 102 -6.27 -21.59 2.25
CA MET A 102 -5.55 -20.61 1.44
C MET A 102 -6.44 -19.44 1.06
N PHE A 103 -5.84 -18.26 0.91
CA PHE A 103 -6.53 -16.99 0.63
C PHE A 103 -5.84 -16.23 -0.52
N SER A 104 -6.63 -15.52 -1.31
CA SER A 104 -6.14 -14.60 -2.35
C SER A 104 -5.62 -13.28 -1.76
N ALA A 105 -6.05 -12.90 -0.55
CA ALA A 105 -5.60 -11.68 0.10
C ALA A 105 -5.07 -11.92 1.51
N HIS A 106 -3.94 -11.27 1.83
CA HIS A 106 -3.27 -11.37 3.13
C HIS A 106 -4.16 -10.93 4.30
N HIS A 107 -5.01 -9.90 4.10
CA HIS A 107 -5.89 -9.42 5.16
C HIS A 107 -7.02 -10.42 5.49
N ASP A 108 -7.49 -11.18 4.49
CA ASP A 108 -8.47 -12.25 4.71
C ASP A 108 -7.84 -13.41 5.50
N MET A 109 -6.60 -13.79 5.16
CA MET A 109 -5.83 -14.76 5.94
C MET A 109 -5.61 -14.28 7.38
N LYS A 110 -5.17 -13.04 7.58
CA LYS A 110 -4.98 -12.47 8.93
C LYS A 110 -6.27 -12.44 9.74
N ARG A 111 -7.39 -12.06 9.13
CA ARG A 111 -8.70 -12.11 9.80
C ARG A 111 -9.08 -13.54 10.16
N HIS A 112 -8.80 -14.51 9.30
CA HIS A 112 -9.01 -15.92 9.61
C HIS A 112 -8.13 -16.40 10.76
N MET A 113 -6.88 -15.94 10.89
CA MET A 113 -6.03 -16.35 12.02
C MET A 113 -6.62 -16.00 13.38
N MET A 114 -7.50 -15.00 13.47
CA MET A 114 -8.21 -14.63 14.71
C MET A 114 -9.21 -15.70 15.20
N ILE A 115 -9.52 -16.72 14.40
CA ILE A 115 -10.35 -17.85 14.85
C ILE A 115 -9.52 -18.98 15.47
N HIS A 116 -8.18 -18.92 15.32
CA HIS A 116 -7.23 -19.90 15.89
C HIS A 116 -6.52 -19.36 17.14
N THR A 117 -6.76 -18.11 17.50
CA THR A 117 -6.37 -17.49 18.77
C THR A 117 -7.44 -17.73 19.81
#